data_AF-A0A291E602-F1
#
_entry.id   AF-A0A291E602-F1
#
_cell.length_a   1.000
_cell.length_b   1.000
_cell.length_c   1.000
_cell.angle_alpha   90.00
_cell.angle_beta   90.00
_cell.angle_gamma   90.00
#
_symmetry.space_group_name_H-M   'P 1'
#
loop_
_entity.id
_entity.type
_entity.pdbx_description
1 polymer ?
#
loop_
_entity_poly.entity_id
_entity_poly.type
_entity_poly.pdbx_seq_one_letter_code
_entity_poly.pdbx_strand_id
1 'polypeptide(L)'
;MSVNLSSYKELLESCQPVSLNKCVAYKKDPVLLLTRQALDSKKYIVDDTFLPKSWSDSVINHHARINKIANAPALYTQALSLIDFEQEKLGDCGFVSTIGAISVHPEGHNLLFSSIYPSIYNPMGLYSVRVISEGEILYILVDDDFPRESYSDMVNSNEFWFYIIEKAFAKINGGYQNLGGGFEGYFGIDSTENHEITDANKNDVWNKYFKKIFHEKGHATYQGTGSDKNTKYLVSAHAYAVIDAAEWNNIKLVRLHNPWNVANYEKEFSPNSKEWDSVPDAVQKATFQRDRFRSLSGSKEVPKTFWMPYDYYRHDIPKISELFLSAKLPAVLKSIAHSNSIQK
;
A
#
# COMPACT_ATOMS: atom_id res chain seq x y z
N MET A 1 -8.78 23.33 -21.03
CA MET A 1 -8.88 22.50 -22.24
C MET A 1 -8.04 21.24 -22.02
N SER A 2 -8.50 20.09 -22.49
CA SER A 2 -7.77 18.81 -22.46
C SER A 2 -6.99 18.55 -23.74
N VAL A 3 -6.05 17.63 -23.66
CA VAL A 3 -5.48 16.88 -24.79
C VAL A 3 -5.42 15.40 -24.43
N ASN A 4 -5.71 14.53 -25.39
CA ASN A 4 -5.62 13.09 -25.17
C ASN A 4 -4.16 12.62 -25.21
N LEU A 5 -3.81 11.66 -24.35
CA LEU A 5 -2.50 11.04 -24.32
C LEU A 5 -2.15 10.42 -25.68
N SER A 6 -3.11 9.76 -26.34
CA SER A 6 -2.93 9.18 -27.69
C SER A 6 -2.54 10.19 -28.78
N SER A 7 -2.74 11.50 -28.56
CA SER A 7 -2.33 12.54 -29.51
C SER A 7 -0.81 12.70 -29.59
N TYR A 8 -0.06 12.17 -28.63
CA TYR A 8 1.40 12.20 -28.56
C TYR A 8 2.06 10.95 -29.16
N LYS A 9 1.44 10.36 -30.19
CA LYS A 9 1.81 9.05 -30.74
C LYS A 9 3.30 8.87 -31.02
N GLU A 10 3.93 9.79 -31.75
CA GLU A 10 5.35 9.70 -32.12
C GLU A 10 6.27 9.65 -30.88
N LEU A 11 5.97 10.48 -29.88
CA LEU A 11 6.72 10.52 -28.63
C LEU A 11 6.54 9.20 -27.85
N LEU A 12 5.30 8.72 -27.73
CA LEU A 12 4.99 7.47 -27.04
C LEU A 12 5.67 6.26 -27.71
N GLU A 13 5.67 6.20 -29.05
CA GLU A 13 6.35 5.14 -29.82
C GLU A 13 7.86 5.17 -29.59
N SER A 14 8.48 6.36 -29.53
CA SER A 14 9.91 6.51 -29.24
C SER A 14 10.32 6.02 -27.83
N CYS A 15 9.34 5.90 -26.92
CA CYS A 15 9.52 5.44 -25.54
C CYS A 15 9.41 3.93 -25.37
N GLN A 16 9.38 3.18 -26.48
CA GLN A 16 9.39 1.71 -26.52
C GLN A 16 8.22 1.12 -25.72
N PRO A 17 6.98 1.29 -26.21
CA PRO A 17 5.80 0.73 -25.57
C PRO A 17 5.87 -0.80 -25.56
N VAL A 18 5.41 -1.39 -24.46
CA VAL A 18 5.27 -2.84 -24.27
C VAL A 18 3.92 -3.15 -23.64
N SER A 19 3.37 -4.32 -23.95
CA SER A 19 2.16 -4.78 -23.28
C SER A 19 2.51 -5.32 -21.89
N LEU A 20 1.81 -4.84 -20.86
CA LEU A 20 1.87 -5.36 -19.50
C LEU A 20 0.45 -5.68 -19.04
N ASN A 21 0.13 -6.97 -18.96
CA ASN A 21 -1.21 -7.48 -18.66
C ASN A 21 -2.30 -6.81 -19.54
N LYS A 22 -3.15 -5.95 -18.99
CA LYS A 22 -4.25 -5.28 -19.71
C LYS A 22 -3.91 -3.87 -20.20
N CYS A 23 -2.69 -3.39 -19.99
CA CYS A 23 -2.29 -2.02 -20.33
C CYS A 23 -1.00 -1.95 -21.16
N VAL A 24 -0.66 -0.73 -21.58
CA VAL A 24 0.63 -0.40 -22.20
C VAL A 24 1.52 0.23 -21.14
N ALA A 25 2.73 -0.30 -21.03
CA ALA A 25 3.83 0.27 -20.27
C ALA A 25 4.93 0.77 -21.22
N TYR A 26 5.89 1.53 -20.71
CA TYR A 26 7.00 2.06 -21.52
C TYR A 26 8.34 1.68 -20.89
N LYS A 27 9.35 1.36 -21.71
CA LYS A 27 10.72 1.09 -21.20
C LYS A 27 11.49 2.38 -20.90
N LYS A 28 11.11 3.50 -21.53
CA LYS A 28 11.62 4.83 -21.24
C LYS A 28 10.48 5.67 -20.70
N ASP A 29 10.69 6.38 -19.59
CA ASP A 29 9.63 7.19 -18.99
C ASP A 29 9.28 8.41 -19.88
N PRO A 30 8.07 8.48 -20.45
CA PRO A 30 7.69 9.59 -21.33
C PRO A 30 7.16 10.81 -20.58
N VAL A 31 6.84 10.70 -19.28
CA VAL A 31 5.98 11.67 -18.58
C VAL A 31 6.55 13.09 -18.56
N LEU A 32 7.87 13.25 -18.45
CA LEU A 32 8.50 14.56 -18.41
C LEU A 32 8.36 15.30 -19.75
N LEU A 33 8.58 14.59 -20.85
CA LEU A 33 8.47 15.15 -22.20
C LEU A 33 7.01 15.48 -22.53
N LEU A 34 6.08 14.60 -22.17
CA LEU A 34 4.63 14.82 -22.32
C LEU A 34 4.17 16.03 -21.51
N THR A 35 4.56 16.11 -20.23
CA THR A 35 4.21 17.23 -19.35
C THR A 35 4.73 18.55 -19.90
N ARG A 36 5.97 18.57 -20.44
CA ARG A 36 6.55 19.75 -21.07
C ARG A 36 5.74 20.22 -22.29
N GLN A 37 5.40 19.32 -23.21
CA GLN A 37 4.61 19.67 -24.39
C GLN A 37 3.19 20.13 -24.04
N ALA A 38 2.57 19.50 -23.03
CA ALA A 38 1.26 19.90 -22.54
C ALA A 38 1.28 21.29 -21.88
N LEU A 39 2.34 21.60 -21.13
CA LEU A 39 2.55 22.90 -20.49
C LEU A 39 2.59 24.04 -21.50
N ASP A 40 3.30 23.87 -22.61
CA ASP A 40 3.39 24.88 -23.69
C ASP A 40 2.01 25.20 -24.27
N SER A 41 1.12 24.21 -24.32
CA SER A 41 -0.26 24.35 -24.80
C SER A 41 -1.28 24.70 -23.70
N LYS A 42 -0.86 24.76 -22.42
CA LYS A 42 -1.72 24.95 -21.24
C LYS A 42 -2.92 23.99 -21.19
N LYS A 43 -2.70 22.73 -21.56
CA LYS A 43 -3.73 21.68 -21.55
C LYS A 43 -3.40 20.61 -20.53
N TYR A 44 -4.43 20.12 -19.83
CA TYR A 44 -4.27 18.89 -19.03
C TYR A 44 -4.31 17.67 -19.95
N ILE A 45 -3.57 16.64 -19.57
CA ILE A 45 -3.54 15.38 -20.32
C ILE A 45 -4.65 14.48 -19.79
N VAL A 46 -5.39 13.90 -20.73
CA VAL A 46 -6.38 12.85 -20.48
C VAL A 46 -5.77 11.53 -20.90
N ASP A 47 -5.71 10.57 -19.99
CA ASP A 47 -5.36 9.20 -20.32
C ASP A 47 -6.55 8.51 -20.99
N ASP A 48 -6.66 8.68 -22.30
CA ASP A 48 -7.74 8.12 -23.09
C ASP A 48 -7.63 6.60 -23.32
N THR A 49 -6.60 5.96 -22.75
CA THR A 49 -6.46 4.50 -22.71
C THR A 49 -7.10 3.87 -21.47
N PHE A 50 -7.45 4.66 -20.45
CA PHE A 50 -8.06 4.18 -19.19
C PHE A 50 -9.08 5.17 -18.63
N LEU A 51 -10.11 5.46 -19.43
CA LEU A 51 -11.18 6.41 -19.12
C LEU A 51 -12.12 5.92 -18.00
N PRO A 52 -12.87 6.81 -17.32
CA PRO A 52 -13.83 6.43 -16.28
C PRO A 52 -14.79 5.30 -16.65
N LYS A 53 -15.29 5.30 -17.90
CA LYS A 53 -16.16 4.23 -18.43
C LYS A 53 -15.52 2.83 -18.43
N SER A 54 -14.19 2.74 -18.42
CA SER A 54 -13.43 1.48 -18.40
C SER A 54 -13.08 1.02 -16.99
N TRP A 55 -13.28 1.85 -15.97
CA TRP A 55 -13.05 1.46 -14.57
C TRP A 55 -14.03 0.39 -14.08
N SER A 56 -15.05 0.06 -14.91
CA SER A 56 -15.88 -1.16 -14.90
C SER A 56 -16.39 -1.62 -13.53
N ASP A 57 -16.99 -0.68 -12.82
CA ASP A 57 -17.75 -0.95 -11.60
C ASP A 57 -18.99 -0.06 -11.53
N SER A 58 -20.16 -0.67 -11.28
CA SER A 58 -21.44 0.03 -11.10
C SER A 58 -21.45 0.99 -9.90
N VAL A 59 -20.45 0.90 -9.01
CA VAL A 59 -20.35 1.73 -7.80
C VAL A 59 -19.73 3.10 -8.10
N ILE A 60 -18.96 3.24 -9.18
CA ILE A 60 -18.33 4.51 -9.56
C ILE A 60 -19.35 5.43 -10.23
N ASN A 61 -19.99 6.28 -9.42
CA ASN A 61 -20.95 7.28 -9.91
C ASN A 61 -20.37 8.69 -9.99
N HIS A 62 -19.20 8.93 -9.38
CA HIS A 62 -18.54 10.23 -9.35
C HIS A 62 -17.04 10.06 -9.52
N HIS A 63 -16.43 10.96 -10.28
CA HIS A 63 -15.00 11.06 -10.44
C HIS A 63 -14.59 12.53 -10.55
N ALA A 64 -13.36 12.84 -10.16
CA ALA A 64 -12.84 14.19 -10.25
C ALA A 64 -11.31 14.21 -10.35
N ARG A 65 -10.81 15.27 -10.98
CA ARG A 65 -9.37 15.59 -10.99
C ARG A 65 -8.95 16.25 -9.68
N ILE A 66 -7.67 16.10 -9.32
CA ILE A 66 -7.07 16.67 -8.11
C ILE A 66 -7.41 18.16 -7.93
N ASN A 67 -7.31 18.95 -9.00
CA ASN A 67 -7.57 20.40 -8.95
C ASN A 67 -9.04 20.81 -8.73
N LYS A 68 -9.96 19.84 -8.74
CA LYS A 68 -11.37 20.03 -8.38
C LYS A 68 -11.67 19.57 -6.96
N ILE A 69 -10.75 18.83 -6.35
CA ILE A 69 -10.93 18.19 -5.04
C ILE A 69 -10.19 18.99 -3.96
N ALA A 70 -8.93 19.36 -4.20
CA ALA A 70 -8.07 19.98 -3.20
C ALA A 70 -7.59 21.38 -3.61
N ASN A 71 -7.52 22.27 -2.61
CA ASN A 71 -7.04 23.65 -2.79
C ASN A 71 -5.50 23.74 -2.78
N ALA A 72 -4.83 22.86 -2.05
CA ALA A 72 -3.37 22.81 -1.94
C ALA A 72 -2.86 21.37 -2.09
N PRO A 73 -3.04 20.75 -3.27
CA PRO A 73 -2.72 19.35 -3.47
C PRO A 73 -1.22 19.07 -3.39
N ALA A 74 -0.88 17.94 -2.80
CA ALA A 74 0.44 17.36 -2.76
C ALA A 74 0.36 15.86 -3.10
N LEU A 75 1.41 15.32 -3.69
CA LEU A 75 1.54 13.86 -3.82
C LEU A 75 1.82 13.25 -2.46
N TYR A 76 2.80 13.83 -1.76
CA TYR A 76 3.21 13.45 -0.42
C TYR A 76 3.19 14.69 0.47
N THR A 77 2.55 14.60 1.62
CA THR A 77 2.56 15.64 2.66
C THR A 77 3.63 15.36 3.73
N GLN A 78 4.01 14.09 3.85
CA GLN A 78 5.06 13.57 4.71
C GLN A 78 5.68 12.31 4.07
N ALA A 79 6.54 11.59 4.80
CA ALA A 79 6.98 10.25 4.39
C ALA A 79 5.79 9.28 4.37
N LEU A 80 5.87 8.20 3.59
CA LEU A 80 4.75 7.24 3.52
C LEU A 80 4.44 6.67 4.90
N SER A 81 3.16 6.62 5.22
CA SER A 81 2.63 5.97 6.40
C SER A 81 1.55 4.97 6.01
N LEU A 82 1.55 3.82 6.70
CA LEU A 82 0.53 2.79 6.53
C LEU A 82 -0.90 3.28 6.85
N ILE A 83 -1.02 4.42 7.55
CA ILE A 83 -2.29 5.02 7.97
C ILE A 83 -2.69 6.22 7.12
N ASP A 84 -1.91 6.61 6.10
CA ASP A 84 -2.25 7.76 5.25
C ASP A 84 -3.52 7.53 4.42
N PHE A 85 -3.90 6.27 4.21
CA PHE A 85 -5.00 5.84 3.37
C PHE A 85 -5.81 4.71 4.01
N GLU A 86 -7.06 4.59 3.61
CA GLU A 86 -7.99 3.56 4.07
C GLU A 86 -8.87 3.03 2.97
N GLN A 87 -9.25 1.76 3.08
CA GLN A 87 -10.23 1.13 2.22
C GLN A 87 -11.63 1.62 2.59
N GLU A 88 -12.43 1.89 1.56
CA GLU A 88 -13.81 2.31 1.61
C GLU A 88 -14.77 1.16 1.21
N LYS A 89 -15.61 1.36 0.19
CA LYS A 89 -16.79 0.52 -0.10
C LYS A 89 -16.49 -0.78 -0.84
N LEU A 90 -15.32 -0.90 -1.49
CA LEU A 90 -15.05 -1.98 -2.43
C LEU A 90 -14.03 -3.00 -1.88
N GLY A 91 -14.08 -4.22 -2.42
CA GLY A 91 -13.40 -5.40 -1.89
C GLY A 91 -11.90 -5.49 -2.18
N ASP A 92 -11.16 -4.40 -2.14
CA ASP A 92 -9.73 -4.33 -2.46
C ASP A 92 -8.81 -4.39 -1.22
N CYS A 93 -9.35 -4.83 -0.07
CA CYS A 93 -8.63 -4.95 1.22
C CYS A 93 -7.22 -5.56 1.09
N GLY A 94 -7.06 -6.58 0.24
CA GLY A 94 -5.77 -7.24 -0.02
C GLY A 94 -4.75 -6.31 -0.66
N PHE A 95 -5.18 -5.46 -1.60
CA PHE A 95 -4.35 -4.45 -2.23
C PHE A 95 -3.92 -3.39 -1.21
N VAL A 96 -4.90 -2.78 -0.52
CA VAL A 96 -4.66 -1.74 0.49
C VAL A 96 -3.70 -2.25 1.58
N SER A 97 -3.92 -3.46 2.09
CA SER A 97 -3.04 -4.09 3.09
C SER A 97 -1.64 -4.37 2.54
N THR A 98 -1.52 -4.78 1.28
CA THR A 98 -0.22 -5.02 0.63
C THR A 98 0.58 -3.73 0.50
N ILE A 99 -0.04 -2.66 0.00
CA ILE A 99 0.62 -1.35 -0.12
C ILE A 99 0.98 -0.80 1.27
N GLY A 100 0.09 -0.97 2.26
CA GLY A 100 0.36 -0.62 3.65
C GLY A 100 1.59 -1.34 4.21
N ALA A 101 1.70 -2.66 4.01
CA ALA A 101 2.86 -3.43 4.42
C ALA A 101 4.15 -2.98 3.71
N ILE A 102 4.10 -2.72 2.39
CA ILE A 102 5.25 -2.20 1.63
C ILE A 102 5.67 -0.82 2.16
N SER A 103 4.72 0.04 2.53
CA SER A 103 5.00 1.39 3.03
C SER A 103 5.80 1.41 4.33
N VAL A 104 5.75 0.35 5.15
CA VAL A 104 6.54 0.25 6.39
C VAL A 104 7.71 -0.72 6.29
N HIS A 105 7.80 -1.46 5.20
CA HIS A 105 8.96 -2.31 4.92
C HIS A 105 10.23 -1.45 4.74
N PRO A 106 11.38 -1.81 5.35
CA PRO A 106 12.59 -0.98 5.35
C PRO A 106 13.07 -0.62 3.93
N GLU A 107 13.14 -1.61 3.04
CA GLU A 107 13.52 -1.41 1.65
C GLU A 107 12.35 -1.01 0.74
N GLY A 108 11.18 -1.63 0.94
CA GLY A 108 9.97 -1.41 0.14
C GLY A 108 9.46 0.03 0.20
N HIS A 109 9.58 0.69 1.36
CA HIS A 109 9.20 2.08 1.54
C HIS A 109 9.89 2.99 0.51
N ASN A 110 11.22 2.87 0.39
CA ASN A 110 12.00 3.71 -0.53
C ASN A 110 11.64 3.43 -2.01
N LEU A 111 11.38 2.17 -2.34
CA LEU A 111 10.96 1.77 -3.69
C LEU A 111 9.57 2.31 -4.04
N LEU A 112 8.63 2.25 -3.10
CA LEU A 112 7.28 2.77 -3.25
C LEU A 112 7.28 4.30 -3.34
N PHE A 113 7.94 4.99 -2.41
CA PHE A 113 7.99 6.46 -2.35
C PHE A 113 8.60 7.07 -3.63
N SER A 114 9.63 6.42 -4.17
CA SER A 114 10.29 6.86 -5.40
C SER A 114 9.63 6.36 -6.68
N SER A 115 8.49 5.66 -6.62
CA SER A 115 7.88 5.02 -7.80
C SER A 115 7.08 5.98 -8.67
N ILE A 116 6.62 7.11 -8.12
CA ILE A 116 5.80 8.09 -8.85
C ILE A 116 6.67 9.23 -9.37
N TYR A 117 6.50 9.58 -10.65
CA TYR A 117 7.09 10.79 -11.21
C TYR A 117 6.06 11.62 -12.01
N PRO A 118 6.06 12.96 -11.89
CA PRO A 118 6.83 13.73 -10.91
C PRO A 118 6.37 13.43 -9.47
N SER A 119 7.28 13.54 -8.50
CA SER A 119 7.00 13.27 -7.08
C SER A 119 6.28 14.42 -6.36
N ILE A 120 5.75 15.38 -7.12
CA ILE A 120 5.03 16.56 -6.66
C ILE A 120 3.76 16.71 -7.48
N TYR A 121 2.82 17.53 -7.00
CA TYR A 121 1.63 17.85 -7.77
C TYR A 121 1.99 18.38 -9.18
N ASN A 122 1.47 17.71 -10.20
CA ASN A 122 1.60 18.10 -11.60
C ASN A 122 0.31 18.76 -12.09
N PRO A 123 0.31 20.08 -12.39
CA PRO A 123 -0.86 20.77 -12.91
C PRO A 123 -1.37 20.28 -14.27
N MET A 124 -0.54 19.56 -15.04
CA MET A 124 -0.97 18.94 -16.29
C MET A 124 -1.70 17.61 -16.07
N GLY A 125 -1.73 17.12 -14.82
CA GLY A 125 -2.53 15.98 -14.41
C GLY A 125 -2.04 14.63 -14.96
N LEU A 126 -0.74 14.48 -15.25
CA LEU A 126 -0.15 13.23 -15.74
C LEU A 126 1.00 12.77 -14.84
N TYR A 127 1.04 11.48 -14.54
CA TYR A 127 2.09 10.85 -13.76
C TYR A 127 2.54 9.55 -14.43
N SER A 128 3.79 9.16 -14.20
CA SER A 128 4.28 7.82 -14.41
C SER A 128 4.40 7.09 -13.07
N VAL A 129 4.04 5.81 -13.07
CA VAL A 129 4.30 4.88 -11.96
C VAL A 129 5.28 3.84 -12.46
N ARG A 130 6.44 3.78 -11.81
CA ARG A 130 7.48 2.77 -12.07
C ARG A 130 7.04 1.42 -11.51
N VAL A 131 7.07 0.41 -12.37
CA VAL A 131 6.85 -0.99 -12.01
C VAL A 131 8.04 -1.85 -12.47
N ILE A 132 8.23 -2.98 -11.81
CA ILE A 132 9.26 -3.97 -12.12
C ILE A 132 8.55 -5.22 -12.63
N SER A 133 8.87 -5.65 -13.84
CA SER A 133 8.32 -6.88 -14.43
C SER A 133 9.46 -7.71 -15.01
N GLU A 134 9.63 -8.94 -14.54
CA GLU A 134 10.72 -9.85 -14.97
C GLU A 134 12.12 -9.21 -14.91
N GLY A 135 12.35 -8.32 -13.93
CA GLY A 135 13.61 -7.60 -13.76
C GLY A 135 13.80 -6.41 -14.71
N GLU A 136 12.81 -6.06 -15.55
CA GLU A 136 12.80 -4.84 -16.34
C GLU A 136 12.06 -3.71 -15.59
N ILE A 137 12.58 -2.48 -15.72
CA ILE A 137 11.90 -1.27 -15.24
C ILE A 137 10.94 -0.80 -16.32
N LEU A 138 9.66 -0.70 -15.99
CA LEU A 138 8.61 -0.21 -16.87
C LEU A 138 7.86 0.96 -16.23
N TYR A 139 7.25 1.81 -17.05
CA TYR A 139 6.51 2.98 -16.60
C TYR A 139 5.07 2.92 -17.09
N ILE A 140 4.13 3.05 -16.15
CA ILE A 140 2.70 3.13 -16.42
C ILE A 140 2.28 4.58 -16.35
N LEU A 141 1.69 5.12 -17.42
CA LEU A 141 1.11 6.45 -17.40
C LEU A 141 -0.31 6.40 -16.86
N VAL A 142 -0.63 7.33 -15.96
CA VAL A 142 -1.97 7.58 -15.45
C VAL A 142 -2.22 9.08 -15.35
N ASP A 143 -3.44 9.51 -15.68
CA ASP A 143 -3.87 10.87 -15.39
C ASP A 143 -4.48 10.99 -13.99
N ASP A 144 -4.73 12.22 -13.54
CA ASP A 144 -5.11 12.57 -12.17
C ASP A 144 -6.62 12.59 -11.89
N ASP A 145 -7.43 11.98 -12.77
CA ASP A 145 -8.88 11.86 -12.62
C ASP A 145 -9.24 10.57 -11.89
N PHE A 146 -9.79 10.63 -10.69
CA PHE A 146 -9.99 9.45 -9.84
C PHE A 146 -11.47 9.20 -9.53
N PRO A 147 -11.88 7.94 -9.32
CA PRO A 147 -13.17 7.65 -8.72
C PRO A 147 -13.24 8.26 -7.30
N ARG A 148 -14.42 8.72 -6.89
CA ARG A 148 -14.64 9.26 -5.54
C ARG A 148 -15.44 8.26 -4.70
N GLU A 149 -15.06 8.13 -3.44
CA GLU A 149 -15.82 7.43 -2.38
C GLU A 149 -16.21 5.98 -2.73
N SER A 150 -15.34 5.26 -3.45
CA SER A 150 -15.64 3.92 -3.96
C SER A 150 -14.61 2.88 -3.52
N TYR A 151 -13.31 3.16 -3.64
CA TYR A 151 -12.24 2.18 -3.39
C TYR A 151 -11.49 2.47 -2.10
N SER A 152 -10.74 3.57 -2.10
CA SER A 152 -9.99 4.03 -0.95
C SER A 152 -10.19 5.53 -0.72
N ASP A 153 -9.83 6.01 0.47
CA ASP A 153 -9.72 7.42 0.79
C ASP A 153 -8.38 7.75 1.44
N MET A 154 -7.96 9.01 1.33
CA MET A 154 -6.77 9.53 1.98
C MET A 154 -7.19 10.25 3.26
N VAL A 155 -6.52 9.97 4.38
CA VAL A 155 -6.80 10.62 5.67
C VAL A 155 -6.52 12.12 5.59
N ASN A 156 -5.45 12.51 4.88
CA ASN A 156 -5.21 13.91 4.53
C ASN A 156 -5.82 14.21 3.16
N SER A 157 -6.85 15.05 3.13
CA SER A 157 -7.58 15.42 1.90
C SER A 157 -6.75 16.19 0.86
N ASN A 158 -5.51 16.59 1.20
CA ASN A 158 -4.57 17.21 0.26
C ASN A 158 -3.48 16.25 -0.24
N GLU A 159 -3.46 14.98 0.18
CA GLU A 159 -2.45 14.00 -0.22
C GLU A 159 -3.02 13.01 -1.25
N PHE A 160 -2.25 12.62 -2.27
CA PHE A 160 -2.79 11.91 -3.43
C PHE A 160 -1.95 10.74 -3.97
N TRP A 161 -0.80 10.42 -3.35
CA TRP A 161 0.08 9.36 -3.86
C TRP A 161 -0.62 8.00 -3.98
N PHE A 162 -1.45 7.64 -3.00
CA PHE A 162 -2.09 6.32 -2.98
C PHE A 162 -3.06 6.16 -4.16
N TYR A 163 -3.86 7.18 -4.48
CA TYR A 163 -4.77 7.13 -5.62
C TYR A 163 -4.04 6.95 -6.96
N ILE A 164 -2.84 7.54 -7.11
CA ILE A 164 -2.00 7.35 -8.29
C ILE A 164 -1.55 5.89 -8.41
N ILE A 165 -1.11 5.30 -7.29
CA ILE A 165 -0.72 3.88 -7.22
C ILE A 165 -1.91 2.98 -7.50
N GLU A 166 -3.02 3.16 -6.78
CA GLU A 166 -4.27 2.41 -6.95
C GLU A 166 -4.75 2.43 -8.40
N LYS A 167 -4.76 3.62 -9.03
CA LYS A 167 -5.14 3.76 -10.44
C LYS A 167 -4.20 3.05 -11.40
N ALA A 168 -2.89 3.11 -11.18
CA ALA A 168 -1.92 2.43 -12.03
C ALA A 168 -2.12 0.91 -11.98
N PHE A 169 -2.39 0.35 -10.80
CA PHE A 169 -2.64 -1.08 -10.64
C PHE A 169 -4.01 -1.49 -11.16
N ALA A 170 -5.04 -0.65 -10.98
CA ALA A 170 -6.34 -0.84 -11.63
C ALA A 170 -6.16 -0.89 -13.16
N LYS A 171 -5.34 -0.01 -13.73
CA LYS A 171 -5.04 0.01 -15.16
C LYS A 171 -4.32 -1.25 -15.63
N ILE A 172 -3.29 -1.71 -14.90
CA ILE A 172 -2.59 -2.98 -15.18
C ILE A 172 -3.57 -4.15 -15.20
N ASN A 173 -4.48 -4.19 -14.24
CA ASN A 173 -5.47 -5.26 -14.06
C ASN A 173 -6.75 -5.06 -14.90
N GLY A 174 -6.87 -3.97 -15.65
CA GLY A 174 -7.97 -3.71 -16.58
C GLY A 174 -9.27 -3.22 -15.92
N GLY A 175 -9.21 -2.67 -14.71
CA GLY A 175 -10.35 -2.15 -13.95
C GLY A 175 -10.06 -2.16 -12.46
N TYR A 176 -10.73 -1.28 -11.71
CA TYR A 176 -10.54 -1.20 -10.26
C TYR A 176 -11.18 -2.39 -9.52
N GLN A 177 -12.27 -2.96 -10.05
CA GLN A 177 -12.91 -4.16 -9.53
C GLN A 177 -12.03 -5.42 -9.56
N ASN A 178 -10.91 -5.36 -10.29
CA ASN A 178 -9.93 -6.44 -10.38
C ASN A 178 -8.81 -6.30 -9.33
N LEU A 179 -8.85 -5.26 -8.48
CA LEU A 179 -7.99 -5.14 -7.30
C LEU A 179 -8.51 -6.04 -6.16
N GLY A 180 -7.63 -6.45 -5.25
CA GLY A 180 -7.99 -7.24 -4.06
C GLY A 180 -7.74 -8.75 -4.15
N GLY A 181 -7.12 -9.24 -5.22
CA GLY A 181 -6.87 -10.67 -5.44
C GLY A 181 -5.64 -11.28 -4.76
N GLY A 182 -4.77 -10.48 -4.11
CA GLY A 182 -3.54 -10.96 -3.47
C GLY A 182 -2.37 -9.98 -3.53
N PHE A 183 -1.14 -10.51 -3.60
CA PHE A 183 0.09 -9.72 -3.63
C PHE A 183 0.28 -9.08 -5.01
N GLU A 184 0.27 -7.76 -5.07
CA GLU A 184 0.58 -7.02 -6.28
C GLU A 184 2.09 -6.77 -6.41
N GLY A 185 2.81 -7.79 -6.89
CA GLY A 185 4.29 -7.86 -6.92
C GLY A 185 5.00 -7.04 -7.99
N TYR A 186 4.73 -5.73 -8.08
CA TYR A 186 5.31 -4.86 -9.12
C TYR A 186 6.27 -3.78 -8.59
N PHE A 187 6.46 -3.66 -7.27
CA PHE A 187 7.40 -2.68 -6.70
C PHE A 187 8.82 -3.17 -6.51
N GLY A 188 9.12 -4.41 -6.95
CA GLY A 188 10.43 -5.01 -6.70
C GLY A 188 10.58 -5.59 -5.30
N ILE A 189 9.45 -5.83 -4.64
CA ILE A 189 9.30 -6.64 -3.44
C ILE A 189 8.62 -7.94 -3.88
N ASP A 190 9.14 -9.06 -3.41
CA ASP A 190 8.55 -10.39 -3.56
C ASP A 190 7.94 -10.82 -2.21
N SER A 191 7.04 -11.80 -2.24
CA SER A 191 6.48 -12.44 -1.05
C SER A 191 6.84 -13.91 -1.03
N THR A 192 7.12 -14.47 0.15
CA THR A 192 7.17 -15.93 0.29
C THR A 192 5.77 -16.52 0.11
N GLU A 193 5.72 -17.83 -0.14
CA GLU A 193 4.48 -18.58 0.01
C GLU A 193 3.96 -18.49 1.46
N ASN A 194 2.65 -18.66 1.61
CA ASN A 194 2.01 -18.64 2.91
C ASN A 194 2.47 -19.84 3.75
N HIS A 195 3.16 -19.56 4.85
CA HIS A 195 3.58 -20.56 5.82
C HIS A 195 2.47 -20.81 6.83
N GLU A 196 1.83 -21.98 6.72
CA GLU A 196 0.73 -22.38 7.60
C GLU A 196 1.18 -22.57 9.06
N ILE A 197 0.32 -22.15 9.98
CA ILE A 197 0.49 -22.26 11.42
C ILE A 197 -0.46 -23.33 11.94
N THR A 198 0.12 -24.42 12.44
CA THR A 198 -0.58 -25.55 13.06
C THR A 198 -0.10 -25.73 14.50
N ASP A 199 -0.82 -26.52 15.30
CA ASP A 199 -0.35 -26.82 16.66
C ASP A 199 1.01 -27.54 16.68
N ALA A 200 1.35 -28.26 15.61
CA ALA A 200 2.63 -28.97 15.49
C ALA A 200 3.82 -28.03 15.25
N ASN A 201 3.62 -26.89 14.56
CA ASN A 201 4.72 -26.01 14.12
C ASN A 201 4.66 -24.58 14.67
N LYS A 202 3.64 -24.20 15.44
CA LYS A 202 3.41 -22.80 15.89
C LYS A 202 4.60 -22.14 16.59
N ASN A 203 5.39 -22.90 17.34
CA ASN A 203 6.57 -22.37 18.01
C ASN A 203 7.72 -22.11 17.03
N ASP A 204 7.91 -23.01 16.07
CA ASP A 204 8.93 -22.85 15.03
C ASP A 204 8.57 -21.71 14.09
N VAL A 205 7.29 -21.59 13.70
CA VAL A 205 6.81 -20.48 12.87
C VAL A 205 7.01 -19.15 13.58
N TRP A 206 6.68 -19.08 14.88
CA TRP A 206 6.95 -17.91 15.69
C TRP A 206 8.43 -17.53 15.68
N ASN A 207 9.33 -18.47 15.97
CA ASN A 207 10.76 -18.19 16.04
C ASN A 207 11.36 -17.83 14.68
N LYS A 208 10.97 -18.55 13.62
CA LYS A 208 11.57 -18.42 12.28
C LYS A 208 11.02 -17.24 11.49
N TYR A 209 9.73 -16.91 11.65
CA TYR A 209 9.09 -15.85 10.88
C TYR A 209 8.84 -14.64 11.75
N PHE A 210 8.02 -14.72 12.79
CA PHE A 210 7.70 -13.53 13.60
C PHE A 210 8.93 -12.94 14.29
N LYS A 211 9.72 -13.73 15.02
CA LYS A 211 10.89 -13.17 15.71
C LYS A 211 11.94 -12.68 14.72
N LYS A 212 12.30 -13.52 13.75
CA LYS A 212 13.36 -13.22 12.79
C LYS A 212 13.01 -12.05 11.87
N ILE A 213 11.84 -12.06 11.25
CA ILE A 213 11.43 -11.03 10.28
C ILE A 213 11.37 -9.66 10.95
N PHE A 214 10.73 -9.56 12.12
CA PHE A 214 10.48 -8.28 12.77
C PHE A 214 11.66 -7.81 13.63
N HIS A 215 12.38 -8.69 14.33
CA HIS A 215 13.51 -8.27 15.18
C HIS A 215 14.87 -8.22 14.47
N GLU A 216 15.15 -9.10 13.50
CA GLU A 216 16.46 -9.12 12.83
C GLU A 216 16.50 -8.26 11.57
N LYS A 217 15.36 -8.07 10.90
CA LYS A 217 15.30 -7.40 9.61
C LYS A 217 14.22 -6.31 9.47
N GLY A 218 13.28 -6.20 10.42
CA GLY A 218 12.30 -5.12 10.51
C GLY A 218 11.25 -5.06 9.39
N HIS A 219 10.89 -6.17 8.73
CA HIS A 219 9.92 -6.14 7.62
C HIS A 219 8.46 -6.04 8.08
N ALA A 220 7.54 -5.90 7.12
CA ALA A 220 6.11 -6.09 7.31
C ALA A 220 5.55 -7.08 6.28
N THR A 221 4.36 -7.61 6.54
CA THR A 221 3.72 -8.64 5.74
C THR A 221 2.23 -8.32 5.60
N TYR A 222 1.49 -9.03 4.75
CA TYR A 222 0.03 -8.89 4.68
C TYR A 222 -0.61 -10.29 4.57
N GLN A 223 -1.79 -10.46 5.18
CA GLN A 223 -2.48 -11.74 5.25
C GLN A 223 -4.00 -11.58 5.31
N GLY A 224 -4.72 -12.51 4.67
CA GLY A 224 -6.17 -12.57 4.67
C GLY A 224 -6.74 -13.59 5.67
N THR A 225 -7.84 -13.24 6.31
CA THR A 225 -8.71 -14.19 7.02
C THR A 225 -9.47 -15.07 6.02
N GLY A 226 -9.86 -16.26 6.45
CA GLY A 226 -10.74 -17.12 5.66
C GLY A 226 -12.16 -16.53 5.54
N SER A 227 -12.90 -16.96 4.52
CA SER A 227 -14.33 -16.62 4.34
C SER A 227 -15.27 -17.36 5.30
N ASP A 228 -14.72 -17.99 6.34
CA ASP A 228 -15.45 -18.91 7.20
C ASP A 228 -16.15 -18.21 8.37
N LYS A 229 -17.37 -18.67 8.65
CA LYS A 229 -18.17 -18.31 9.83
C LYS A 229 -17.49 -18.60 11.17
N ASN A 230 -16.35 -19.28 11.15
CA ASN A 230 -15.55 -19.61 12.33
C ASN A 230 -14.55 -18.51 12.71
N THR A 231 -14.43 -17.42 11.95
CA THR A 231 -13.59 -16.27 12.35
C THR A 231 -14.11 -15.70 13.68
N LYS A 232 -13.25 -15.55 14.70
CA LYS A 232 -13.68 -15.25 16.08
C LYS A 232 -13.23 -13.89 16.60
N TYR A 233 -12.06 -13.42 16.20
CA TYR A 233 -11.41 -12.23 16.76
C TYR A 233 -11.24 -11.11 15.73
N LEU A 234 -11.12 -11.46 14.45
CA LEU A 234 -10.92 -10.57 13.33
C LEU A 234 -12.14 -10.54 12.40
N VAL A 235 -12.16 -9.57 11.48
CA VAL A 235 -13.16 -9.52 10.40
C VAL A 235 -12.92 -10.68 9.43
N SER A 236 -13.98 -11.45 9.13
CA SER A 236 -13.94 -12.56 8.16
C SER A 236 -13.80 -12.05 6.71
N ALA A 237 -13.21 -12.86 5.83
CA ALA A 237 -12.98 -12.54 4.42
C ALA A 237 -12.26 -11.20 4.21
N HIS A 238 -11.26 -10.89 5.04
CA HIS A 238 -10.62 -9.58 5.10
C HIS A 238 -9.10 -9.67 5.24
N ALA A 239 -8.38 -8.73 4.62
CA ALA A 239 -6.93 -8.65 4.71
C ALA A 239 -6.46 -7.72 5.84
N TYR A 240 -5.29 -8.03 6.41
CA TYR A 240 -4.60 -7.25 7.42
C TYR A 240 -3.11 -7.17 7.07
N ALA A 241 -2.48 -6.03 7.33
CA ALA A 241 -1.03 -5.97 7.35
C ALA A 241 -0.50 -6.43 8.71
N VAL A 242 0.46 -7.36 8.73
CA VAL A 242 1.21 -7.75 9.93
C VAL A 242 2.48 -6.91 9.96
N ILE A 243 2.57 -6.02 10.94
CA ILE A 243 3.57 -4.95 10.93
C ILE A 243 4.58 -5.06 12.06
N ASP A 244 4.33 -5.91 13.06
CA ASP A 244 5.27 -6.14 14.16
C ASP A 244 4.98 -7.43 14.93
N ALA A 245 5.95 -7.87 15.72
CA ALA A 245 5.83 -9.00 16.63
C ALA A 245 6.70 -8.79 17.89
N ALA A 246 6.19 -9.20 19.05
CA ALA A 246 6.91 -9.05 20.31
C ALA A 246 6.56 -10.15 21.31
N GLU A 247 7.43 -10.32 22.31
CA GLU A 247 7.14 -11.15 23.49
C GLU A 247 7.14 -10.29 24.75
N TRP A 248 6.13 -10.47 25.59
CA TRP A 248 6.06 -9.85 26.91
C TRP A 248 5.47 -10.80 27.93
N ASN A 249 6.17 -10.98 29.05
CA ASN A 249 5.73 -11.84 30.15
C ASN A 249 5.30 -13.25 29.68
N ASN A 250 6.11 -13.87 28.80
CA ASN A 250 5.84 -15.16 28.15
C ASN A 250 4.64 -15.20 27.20
N ILE A 251 4.06 -14.05 26.85
CA ILE A 251 2.98 -13.92 25.86
C ILE A 251 3.58 -13.46 24.53
N LYS A 252 3.23 -14.18 23.46
CA LYS A 252 3.57 -13.85 22.07
C LYS A 252 2.50 -12.94 21.50
N LEU A 253 2.87 -11.76 21.02
CA LEU A 253 1.97 -10.71 20.54
C LEU A 253 2.31 -10.32 19.10
N VAL A 254 1.30 -10.19 18.26
CA VAL A 254 1.44 -9.70 16.88
C VAL A 254 0.74 -8.37 16.74
N ARG A 255 1.31 -7.45 15.95
CA ARG A 255 0.70 -6.17 15.63
C ARG A 255 0.12 -6.19 14.23
N LEU A 256 -1.14 -5.81 14.14
CA LEU A 256 -1.90 -5.78 12.89
C LEU A 256 -2.35 -4.36 12.58
N HIS A 257 -2.50 -4.09 11.29
CA HIS A 257 -3.25 -2.96 10.74
C HIS A 257 -4.42 -3.49 9.91
N ASN A 258 -5.58 -2.92 10.18
CA ASN A 258 -6.79 -3.15 9.38
C ASN A 258 -6.81 -2.10 8.27
N PRO A 259 -6.93 -2.46 6.98
CA PRO A 259 -6.97 -1.51 5.88
C PRO A 259 -8.14 -0.51 5.94
N TRP A 260 -9.18 -0.77 6.74
CA TRP A 260 -10.22 0.23 7.05
C TRP A 260 -9.75 1.32 8.02
N ASN A 261 -8.49 1.28 8.46
CA ASN A 261 -7.93 2.23 9.42
C ASN A 261 -8.75 2.29 10.71
N VAL A 262 -9.13 1.13 11.22
CA VAL A 262 -9.80 1.01 12.52
C VAL A 262 -9.38 -0.28 13.22
N ALA A 263 -8.95 -0.14 14.47
CA ALA A 263 -8.71 -1.26 15.36
C ALA A 263 -10.02 -1.82 15.95
N ASN A 264 -10.69 -2.70 15.21
CA ASN A 264 -11.93 -3.38 15.62
C ASN A 264 -11.73 -4.50 16.66
N TYR A 265 -10.49 -4.78 17.04
CA TYR A 265 -10.18 -5.81 18.03
C TYR A 265 -10.33 -5.24 19.44
N GLU A 266 -11.22 -5.83 20.24
CA GLU A 266 -11.60 -5.34 21.59
C GLU A 266 -11.28 -6.34 22.72
N LYS A 267 -10.33 -7.25 22.49
CA LYS A 267 -9.89 -8.27 23.47
C LYS A 267 -8.53 -7.92 24.09
N GLU A 268 -7.90 -8.85 24.78
CA GLU A 268 -6.63 -8.69 25.48
C GLU A 268 -5.56 -8.02 24.59
N PHE A 269 -4.90 -6.98 25.10
CA PHE A 269 -3.94 -6.15 24.34
C PHE A 269 -4.51 -5.33 23.17
N SER A 270 -5.84 -5.26 23.02
CA SER A 270 -6.50 -4.22 22.22
C SER A 270 -6.07 -2.81 22.67
N PRO A 271 -6.26 -1.76 21.86
CA PRO A 271 -5.73 -0.44 22.20
C PRO A 271 -6.19 0.13 23.56
N ASN A 272 -7.39 -0.25 24.03
CA ASN A 272 -8.00 0.20 25.29
C ASN A 272 -8.00 -0.89 26.38
N SER A 273 -7.29 -1.99 26.17
CA SER A 273 -7.24 -3.13 27.09
C SER A 273 -6.54 -2.79 28.41
N LYS A 274 -7.02 -3.33 29.53
CA LYS A 274 -6.40 -3.15 30.86
C LYS A 274 -5.09 -3.92 31.01
N GLU A 275 -4.84 -4.91 30.17
CA GLU A 275 -3.59 -5.67 30.13
C GLU A 275 -2.39 -4.74 29.95
N TRP A 276 -2.57 -3.61 29.27
CA TRP A 276 -1.53 -2.60 29.12
C TRP A 276 -1.12 -1.94 30.43
N ASP A 277 -2.00 -1.87 31.44
CA ASP A 277 -1.69 -1.30 32.76
C ASP A 277 -0.59 -2.10 33.48
N SER A 278 -0.42 -3.37 33.10
CA SER A 278 0.64 -4.25 33.63
C SER A 278 1.98 -4.12 32.88
N VAL A 279 2.00 -3.43 31.74
CA VAL A 279 3.21 -3.23 30.92
C VAL A 279 3.86 -1.92 31.35
N PRO A 280 5.10 -1.92 31.86
CA PRO A 280 5.78 -0.68 32.23
C PRO A 280 5.90 0.29 31.05
N ASP A 281 5.77 1.59 31.28
CA ASP A 281 5.81 2.63 30.23
C ASP A 281 7.05 2.53 29.33
N ALA A 282 8.21 2.23 29.93
CA ALA A 282 9.45 2.04 29.19
C ALA A 282 9.35 0.90 28.15
N VAL A 283 8.66 -0.19 28.50
CA VAL A 283 8.42 -1.34 27.62
C VAL A 283 7.36 -1.01 26.58
N GLN A 284 6.28 -0.32 26.97
CA GLN A 284 5.25 0.13 26.02
C GLN A 284 5.84 1.02 24.91
N LYS A 285 6.80 1.89 25.28
CA LYS A 285 7.48 2.77 24.34
C LYS A 285 8.53 2.03 23.50
N ALA A 286 9.40 1.25 24.13
CA ALA A 286 10.54 0.63 23.44
C ALA A 286 10.14 -0.58 22.59
N THR A 287 9.23 -1.43 23.10
CA THR A 287 8.85 -2.69 22.45
C THR A 287 7.59 -2.52 21.63
N PHE A 288 6.52 -1.98 22.23
CA PHE A 288 5.21 -1.99 21.60
C PHE A 288 4.92 -0.77 20.75
N GLN A 289 5.80 0.24 20.82
CA GLN A 289 5.72 1.49 20.06
C GLN A 289 4.26 1.99 19.98
N ARG A 290 3.57 2.01 21.12
CA ARG A 290 2.11 2.27 21.18
C ARG A 290 1.76 3.60 20.51
N ASP A 291 2.68 4.56 20.57
CA ASP A 291 2.46 5.90 20.03
C ASP A 291 2.87 6.05 18.56
N ARG A 292 3.66 5.13 17.98
CA ARG A 292 4.18 5.27 16.59
C ARG A 292 3.09 5.35 15.52
N PHE A 293 1.97 4.66 15.75
CA PHE A 293 0.80 4.68 14.87
C PHE A 293 -0.48 5.11 15.60
N ARG A 294 -0.32 5.81 16.74
CA ARG A 294 -1.39 6.65 17.28
C ARG A 294 -1.26 8.00 16.61
N SER A 295 -2.38 8.62 16.28
CA SER A 295 -2.39 10.04 15.95
C SER A 295 -1.76 10.82 17.11
N LEU A 296 -0.98 11.86 16.77
CA LEU A 296 -0.19 12.67 17.68
C LEU A 296 -1.00 13.04 18.95
N SER A 297 -0.36 12.94 20.11
CA SER A 297 -1.00 13.07 21.43
C SER A 297 -1.93 14.29 21.52
N GLY A 298 -3.24 14.06 21.70
CA GLY A 298 -4.23 15.11 21.98
C GLY A 298 -5.56 15.00 21.22
N SER A 299 -5.69 14.15 20.21
CA SER A 299 -6.95 13.95 19.47
C SER A 299 -7.79 12.79 20.03
N LYS A 300 -9.12 12.89 19.92
CA LYS A 300 -10.10 11.82 20.26
C LYS A 300 -10.11 10.69 19.21
N GLU A 301 -8.99 10.41 18.56
CA GLU A 301 -8.98 9.55 17.37
C GLU A 301 -8.78 8.07 17.68
N VAL A 302 -9.42 7.23 16.85
CA VAL A 302 -9.44 5.77 16.97
C VAL A 302 -8.07 5.20 16.56
N PRO A 303 -7.48 4.31 17.37
CA PRO A 303 -6.24 3.62 17.02
C PRO A 303 -6.37 2.87 15.69
N LYS A 304 -5.37 3.05 14.82
CA LYS A 304 -5.36 2.48 13.46
C LYS A 304 -4.68 1.09 13.41
N THR A 305 -3.88 0.78 14.42
CA THR A 305 -3.19 -0.53 14.58
C THR A 305 -3.49 -1.09 15.97
N PHE A 306 -3.38 -2.41 16.12
CA PHE A 306 -3.60 -3.09 17.40
C PHE A 306 -2.68 -4.28 17.58
N TRP A 307 -2.42 -4.62 18.84
CA TRP A 307 -1.74 -5.85 19.22
C TRP A 307 -2.76 -6.92 19.60
N MET A 308 -2.45 -8.18 19.35
CA MET A 308 -3.24 -9.31 19.83
C MET A 308 -2.36 -10.53 20.15
N PRO A 309 -2.81 -11.43 21.04
CA PRO A 309 -2.14 -12.71 21.27
C PRO A 309 -1.98 -13.54 19.99
N TYR A 310 -0.79 -14.12 19.80
CA TYR A 310 -0.48 -14.99 18.66
C TYR A 310 -1.43 -16.20 18.57
N ASP A 311 -1.91 -16.70 19.71
CA ASP A 311 -2.90 -17.78 19.75
C ASP A 311 -4.26 -17.38 19.17
N TYR A 312 -4.62 -16.10 19.24
CA TYR A 312 -5.83 -15.59 18.59
C TYR A 312 -5.58 -15.30 17.11
N TYR A 313 -4.40 -14.78 16.78
CA TYR A 313 -3.99 -14.56 15.39
C TYR A 313 -4.04 -15.86 14.60
N ARG A 314 -3.41 -16.93 15.08
CA ARG A 314 -3.35 -18.21 14.36
C ARG A 314 -4.71 -18.89 14.21
N HIS A 315 -5.73 -18.46 14.96
CA HIS A 315 -7.09 -18.97 14.81
C HIS A 315 -7.76 -18.40 13.56
N ASP A 316 -7.61 -17.09 13.32
CA ASP A 316 -8.30 -16.40 12.23
C ASP A 316 -7.42 -16.23 10.98
N ILE A 317 -6.11 -16.12 11.17
CA ILE A 317 -5.08 -16.00 10.14
C ILE A 317 -4.00 -17.07 10.42
N PRO A 318 -4.26 -18.35 10.13
CA PRO A 318 -3.35 -19.47 10.41
C PRO A 318 -2.16 -19.52 9.45
N LYS A 319 -1.60 -18.39 9.05
CA LYS A 319 -0.52 -18.30 8.07
C LYS A 319 0.26 -16.99 8.17
N ILE A 320 1.46 -16.96 7.62
CA ILE A 320 2.27 -15.75 7.44
C ILE A 320 3.16 -15.88 6.20
N SER A 321 3.51 -14.77 5.56
CA SER A 321 4.49 -14.66 4.48
C SER A 321 5.53 -13.62 4.87
N GLU A 322 6.74 -13.68 4.31
CA GLU A 322 7.74 -12.62 4.39
C GLU A 322 7.68 -11.80 3.10
N LEU A 323 7.61 -10.47 3.22
CA LEU A 323 7.94 -9.59 2.10
C LEU A 323 9.45 -9.34 2.11
N PHE A 324 10.09 -9.43 0.96
CA PHE A 324 11.53 -9.25 0.83
C PHE A 324 11.91 -8.64 -0.52
N LEU A 325 13.09 -8.04 -0.59
CA LEU A 325 13.60 -7.42 -1.80
C LEU A 325 13.78 -8.45 -2.92
N SER A 326 13.18 -8.20 -4.09
CA SER A 326 13.23 -9.16 -5.19
C SER A 326 14.66 -9.42 -5.67
N ALA A 327 14.98 -10.69 -5.91
CA ALA A 327 16.27 -11.08 -6.48
C ALA A 327 16.46 -10.48 -7.90
N LYS A 328 15.36 -10.34 -8.64
CA LYS A 328 15.29 -9.78 -10.00
C LYS A 328 15.36 -8.24 -10.01
N LEU A 329 15.41 -7.58 -8.85
CA LEU A 329 15.44 -6.11 -8.79
C LEU A 329 16.70 -5.55 -9.48
N PRO A 330 16.56 -4.60 -10.41
CA PRO A 330 17.69 -3.91 -11.04
C PRO A 330 18.63 -3.26 -10.02
N ALA A 331 19.93 -3.27 -10.31
CA ALA A 331 20.97 -2.74 -9.42
C ALA A 331 20.74 -1.27 -9.01
N VAL A 332 20.25 -0.45 -9.93
CA VAL A 332 19.90 0.95 -9.65
C VAL A 332 18.82 1.07 -8.57
N LEU A 333 17.82 0.18 -8.58
CA LEU A 333 16.75 0.18 -7.60
C LEU A 333 17.19 -0.44 -6.27
N LYS A 334 18.09 -1.43 -6.27
CA LYS A 334 18.72 -1.94 -5.03
C LYS A 334 19.43 -0.83 -4.25
N SER A 335 20.05 0.12 -4.97
CA SER A 335 20.70 1.28 -4.35
C SER A 335 19.68 2.23 -3.70
N ILE A 336 18.52 2.42 -4.32
CA ILE A 336 17.41 3.20 -3.74
C ILE A 336 16.84 2.48 -2.51
N ALA A 337 16.58 1.18 -2.62
CA ALA A 337 16.07 0.34 -1.54
C ALA A 337 16.92 0.44 -0.27
N HIS A 338 18.26 0.36 -0.40
CA HIS A 338 19.19 0.40 0.73
C HIS A 338 19.62 1.81 1.16
N SER A 339 19.10 2.87 0.53
CA SER A 339 19.37 4.22 1.00
C SER A 339 18.82 4.41 2.41
N ASN A 340 19.51 5.17 3.26
CA ASN A 340 19.04 5.46 4.63
C ASN A 340 17.60 5.97 4.55
N SER A 341 16.68 5.21 5.14
CA SER A 341 15.23 5.37 4.97
C SER A 341 14.77 6.80 5.23
N ILE A 342 13.85 7.29 4.40
CA ILE A 342 13.04 8.50 4.66
C ILE A 342 12.02 8.26 5.80
N GLN A 343 11.99 7.06 6.39
CA GLN A 343 11.15 6.69 7.55
C GLN A 343 11.46 7.44 8.87
N LYS A 344 12.37 8.44 8.87
CA LYS A 344 12.78 9.17 10.08
C LYS A 344 11.97 10.44 10.31
#